data_AF-D4N337-F1
#
_entry.id   AF-D4N337-F1
#
_cell.length_a   1.000
_cell.length_b   1.000
_cell.length_c   1.000
_cell.angle_alpha   90.00
_cell.angle_beta   90.00
_cell.angle_gamma   90.00
#
_symmetry.space_group_name_H-M   'P 1'
#
loop_
_entity.id
_entity.type
_entity.pdbx_description
1 polymer ?
#
loop_
_entity_poly.entity_id
_entity_poly.type
_entity_poly.pdbx_seq_one_letter_code
_entity_poly.pdbx_strand_id
1 'polypeptide(L)'
;MMYITALQLKVARNILDLGVRDIAVLLHVSKTTISKVELSKTRDFLPKHNAALVHFFSCNNISFPNPFSIQYKPQNIINTNTESAITRFQLKGARCILNISQADLAKALNINRSVIIEAEKYQNEQRLTLFGQQKELEIIQFFNDNNIVLYDHLSLFFRKRVDK
;
A
#
# COMPACT_ATOMS: atom_id res chain seq x y z
N MET A 1 3.25 -2.75 -23.09
CA MET A 1 3.61 -3.49 -21.86
C MET A 1 3.53 -2.51 -20.70
N MET A 2 2.77 -2.84 -19.67
CA MET A 2 2.61 -1.95 -18.52
C MET A 2 3.70 -2.24 -17.48
N TYR A 3 4.38 -1.20 -17.01
CA TYR A 3 5.43 -1.33 -16.00
C TYR A 3 4.89 -0.94 -14.62
N ILE A 4 5.36 -1.62 -13.58
CA ILE A 4 5.15 -1.17 -12.20
C ILE A 4 5.68 0.26 -12.06
N THR A 5 4.93 1.14 -11.40
CA THR A 5 5.36 2.52 -11.13
C THR A 5 6.22 2.60 -9.86
N ALA A 6 6.98 3.69 -9.70
CA ALA A 6 7.77 3.94 -8.49
C ALA A 6 6.90 3.93 -7.21
N LEU A 7 5.69 4.49 -7.31
CA LEU A 7 4.73 4.50 -6.21
C LEU A 7 4.22 3.10 -5.89
N GLN A 8 3.85 2.31 -6.91
CA GLN A 8 3.43 0.92 -6.73
C GLN A 8 4.53 0.07 -6.09
N LEU A 9 5.78 0.22 -6.53
CA LEU A 9 6.93 -0.45 -5.92
C LEU A 9 7.03 -0.11 -4.43
N LYS A 10 7.02 1.18 -4.09
CA LYS A 10 7.09 1.64 -2.71
C LYS A 10 5.96 1.08 -1.86
N VAL A 11 4.72 1.21 -2.33
CA VAL A 11 3.54 0.81 -1.56
C VAL A 11 3.50 -0.70 -1.37
N ALA A 12 3.70 -1.50 -2.44
CA ALA A 12 3.76 -2.95 -2.34
C ALA A 12 4.85 -3.43 -1.38
N ARG A 13 6.04 -2.83 -1.46
CA ARG A 13 7.15 -3.11 -0.54
C ARG A 13 6.75 -2.85 0.91
N ASN A 14 6.12 -1.70 1.21
CA ASN A 14 5.68 -1.38 2.57
C ASN A 14 4.55 -2.29 3.05
N ILE A 15 3.61 -2.68 2.18
CA ILE A 15 2.55 -3.64 2.50
C ILE A 15 3.14 -5.00 2.90
N LEU A 16 4.22 -5.42 2.25
CA LEU A 16 4.92 -6.66 2.59
C LEU A 16 5.97 -6.51 3.71
N ASP A 17 6.04 -5.36 4.37
CA ASP A 17 7.04 -5.05 5.42
C ASP A 17 8.50 -5.20 4.96
N LEU A 18 8.74 -5.05 3.66
CA LEU A 18 10.05 -5.14 3.06
C LEU A 18 10.79 -3.80 3.18
N GLY A 19 12.09 -3.87 3.45
CA GLY A 19 13.01 -2.76 3.32
C GLY A 19 13.47 -2.57 1.87
N VAL A 20 14.02 -1.39 1.57
CA VAL A 20 14.66 -1.15 0.24
C VAL A 20 15.82 -2.11 -0.03
N ARG A 21 16.42 -2.67 1.03
CA ARG A 21 17.48 -3.66 0.95
C ARG A 21 16.98 -4.98 0.37
N ASP A 22 15.78 -5.41 0.71
CA ASP A 22 15.24 -6.70 0.26
C ASP A 22 15.00 -6.69 -1.26
N ILE A 23 14.46 -5.59 -1.77
CA ILE A 23 14.31 -5.37 -3.22
C ILE A 23 15.67 -5.25 -3.91
N ALA A 24 16.66 -4.61 -3.26
CA ALA A 24 18.01 -4.50 -3.80
C ALA A 24 18.69 -5.87 -3.95
N VAL A 25 18.53 -6.76 -2.96
CA VAL A 25 19.03 -8.14 -3.04
C VAL A 25 18.34 -8.90 -4.17
N LEU A 26 17.00 -8.84 -4.24
CA LEU A 26 16.20 -9.48 -5.30
C LEU A 26 16.68 -9.10 -6.71
N LEU A 27 17.04 -7.84 -6.93
CA LEU A 27 17.40 -7.32 -8.25
C LEU A 27 18.91 -7.25 -8.49
N HIS A 28 19.73 -7.66 -7.52
CA HIS A 28 21.19 -7.53 -7.55
C HIS A 28 21.68 -6.10 -7.81
N VAL A 29 21.11 -5.12 -7.11
CA VAL A 29 21.49 -3.70 -7.20
C VAL A 29 21.76 -3.10 -5.83
N SER A 30 22.28 -1.88 -5.79
CA SER A 30 22.49 -1.18 -4.51
C SER A 30 21.16 -0.73 -3.87
N LYS A 31 21.12 -0.66 -2.53
CA LYS A 31 19.99 -0.06 -1.80
C LYS A 31 19.69 1.37 -2.27
N THR A 32 20.73 2.14 -2.58
CA THR A 32 20.65 3.52 -3.04
C THR A 32 19.94 3.61 -4.39
N THR A 33 20.14 2.61 -5.26
CA THR A 33 19.43 2.51 -6.53
C THR A 33 17.92 2.41 -6.29
N ILE A 34 17.47 1.50 -5.41
CA ILE A 34 16.05 1.35 -5.10
C ILE A 34 15.47 2.63 -4.48
N SER A 35 16.20 3.28 -3.56
CA SER A 35 15.77 4.57 -3.01
C SER A 35 15.63 5.65 -4.09
N LYS A 36 16.51 5.71 -5.09
CA LYS A 36 16.38 6.64 -6.22
C LYS A 36 15.19 6.30 -7.13
N VAL A 37 14.90 5.01 -7.32
CA VAL A 37 13.76 4.53 -8.10
C VAL A 37 12.44 4.97 -7.46
N GLU A 38 12.28 4.81 -6.14
CA GLU A 38 11.07 5.24 -5.42
C GLU A 38 10.87 6.77 -5.44
N LEU A 39 11.94 7.53 -5.70
CA LEU A 39 11.92 8.98 -5.92
C LEU A 39 11.78 9.36 -7.41
N SER A 40 11.51 8.40 -8.29
CA SER A 40 11.39 8.60 -9.74
C SER A 40 12.64 9.19 -10.41
N LYS A 41 13.83 8.97 -9.83
CA LYS A 41 15.11 9.53 -10.34
C LYS A 41 15.85 8.63 -11.33
N THR A 42 15.25 7.50 -11.74
CA THR A 42 15.87 6.52 -12.65
C THR A 42 14.84 6.00 -13.65
N ARG A 43 14.76 6.65 -14.82
CA ARG A 43 13.71 6.43 -15.83
C ARG A 43 13.66 4.99 -16.36
N ASP A 44 14.82 4.39 -16.61
CA ASP A 44 14.89 3.09 -17.32
C ASP A 44 14.98 1.88 -16.40
N PHE A 45 15.02 2.11 -15.08
CA PHE A 45 15.16 1.03 -14.10
C PHE A 45 13.94 0.10 -14.08
N LEU A 46 12.74 0.68 -13.95
CA LEU A 46 11.50 -0.10 -13.83
C LEU A 46 11.21 -0.92 -15.08
N PRO A 47 11.36 -0.40 -16.32
CA PRO A 47 11.25 -1.22 -17.52
C PRO A 47 12.21 -2.42 -17.53
N LYS A 48 13.48 -2.21 -17.14
CA LYS A 48 14.50 -3.28 -17.12
C LYS A 48 14.21 -4.39 -16.11
N HIS A 49 13.66 -4.04 -14.95
CA HIS A 49 13.43 -4.98 -13.85
C HIS A 49 11.96 -5.39 -13.68
N ASN A 50 11.08 -4.98 -14.60
CA ASN A 50 9.63 -5.13 -14.45
C ASN A 50 9.21 -6.59 -14.27
N ALA A 51 9.72 -7.51 -15.09
CA ALA A 51 9.33 -8.91 -15.04
C ALA A 51 9.67 -9.55 -13.69
N ALA A 52 10.87 -9.31 -13.17
CA ALA A 52 11.31 -9.82 -11.88
C ALA A 52 10.48 -9.24 -10.72
N LEU A 53 10.20 -7.93 -10.75
CA LEU A 53 9.37 -7.27 -9.74
C LEU A 53 7.93 -7.78 -9.76
N VAL A 54 7.30 -7.84 -10.94
CA VAL A 54 5.93 -8.32 -11.09
C VAL A 54 5.81 -9.77 -10.62
N HIS A 55 6.75 -10.64 -11.01
CA HIS A 55 6.79 -12.03 -10.57
C HIS A 55 6.97 -12.14 -9.05
N PHE A 56 7.94 -11.43 -8.48
CA PHE A 56 8.17 -11.44 -7.04
C PHE A 56 6.92 -11.01 -6.25
N PHE A 57 6.31 -9.89 -6.64
CA PHE A 57 5.10 -9.41 -5.99
C PHE A 57 3.91 -10.34 -6.19
N SER A 58 3.75 -10.96 -7.37
CA SER A 58 2.67 -11.93 -7.60
C SER A 58 2.82 -13.17 -6.74
N CYS A 59 4.05 -13.68 -6.55
CA CYS A 59 4.32 -14.77 -5.61
C CYS A 59 4.02 -14.39 -4.15
N ASN A 60 4.03 -13.10 -3.83
CA ASN A 60 3.66 -12.55 -2.52
C ASN A 60 2.24 -11.96 -2.52
N ASN A 61 1.36 -12.47 -3.39
CA ASN A 61 -0.06 -12.12 -3.47
C ASN A 61 -0.36 -10.65 -3.81
N ILE A 62 0.61 -9.88 -4.34
CA ILE A 62 0.39 -8.51 -4.79
C ILE A 62 0.31 -8.46 -6.32
N SER A 63 -0.66 -7.72 -6.84
CA SER A 63 -0.81 -7.51 -8.28
C SER A 63 -1.08 -6.04 -8.63
N PHE A 64 -0.78 -5.67 -9.88
CA PHE A 64 -0.85 -4.30 -10.39
C PHE A 64 -1.71 -4.25 -11.67
N PRO A 65 -3.05 -4.26 -11.57
CA PRO A 65 -3.93 -4.31 -12.74
C PRO A 65 -3.79 -3.11 -13.68
N ASN A 66 -3.53 -1.92 -13.14
CA ASN A 66 -3.30 -0.69 -13.90
C ASN A 66 -2.32 0.24 -13.14
N PRO A 67 -1.81 1.34 -13.71
CA PRO A 67 -0.76 2.17 -13.09
C PRO A 67 -1.19 2.87 -11.79
N PHE A 68 -2.49 2.87 -11.52
CA PHE A 68 -3.18 3.59 -10.47
C PHE A 68 -3.84 2.65 -9.45
N SER A 69 -3.47 1.37 -9.45
CA SER A 69 -4.04 0.38 -8.54
C SER A 69 -3.03 -0.60 -7.98
N ILE A 70 -3.35 -1.14 -6.81
CA ILE A 70 -2.62 -2.23 -6.16
C ILE A 70 -3.67 -3.15 -5.55
N GLN A 71 -3.54 -4.45 -5.74
CA GLN A 71 -4.45 -5.45 -5.17
C GLN A 71 -3.68 -6.53 -4.41
N TYR A 72 -4.26 -7.02 -3.34
CA TYR A 72 -3.84 -8.21 -2.61
C TYR A 72 -4.77 -9.38 -2.92
N LYS A 73 -4.20 -10.51 -3.34
CA LYS A 73 -4.92 -11.71 -3.79
C LYS A 73 -4.50 -12.90 -2.94
N PRO A 74 -5.03 -13.05 -1.72
CA PRO A 74 -4.67 -14.15 -0.84
C PRO A 74 -5.07 -15.48 -1.49
N GLN A 75 -4.25 -16.52 -1.29
CA GLN A 75 -4.51 -17.85 -1.83
C GLN A 75 -5.74 -18.50 -1.19
N ASN A 76 -6.07 -18.14 0.04
CA ASN A 76 -7.27 -18.59 0.76
C ASN A 76 -8.07 -17.36 1.20
N ILE A 77 -9.33 -17.26 0.76
CA ILE A 77 -10.25 -16.22 1.22
C ILE A 77 -10.76 -16.64 2.59
N ILE A 78 -10.28 -16.01 3.65
CA ILE A 78 -10.90 -16.16 4.98
C ILE A 78 -12.15 -15.27 4.96
N ASN A 79 -13.32 -15.88 4.83
CA ASN A 79 -14.61 -15.23 5.04
C ASN A 79 -14.74 -14.87 6.52
N THR A 80 -14.20 -13.73 6.93
CA THR A 80 -14.45 -13.18 8.26
C THR A 80 -15.71 -12.33 8.20
N ASN A 81 -16.85 -12.92 8.60
CA ASN A 81 -18.13 -12.26 8.85
C ASN A 81 -17.97 -11.17 9.94
N THR A 82 -17.43 -10.00 9.59
CA THR A 82 -17.34 -8.85 10.50
C THR A 82 -17.62 -7.57 9.73
N GLU A 83 -18.37 -6.69 10.39
CA GLU A 83 -18.94 -5.44 9.86
C GLU A 83 -17.89 -4.35 9.56
N SER A 84 -16.64 -4.54 9.97
CA SER A 84 -15.56 -3.56 9.77
C SER A 84 -15.19 -3.43 8.30
N ALA A 85 -15.13 -2.21 7.78
CA ALA A 85 -14.99 -1.97 6.33
C ALA A 85 -13.54 -1.98 5.83
N ILE A 86 -12.56 -1.75 6.73
CA ILE A 86 -11.16 -1.49 6.34
C ILE A 86 -10.24 -2.63 6.76
N THR A 87 -9.38 -3.07 5.84
CA THR A 87 -8.31 -4.03 6.14
C THR A 87 -6.97 -3.36 6.43
N ARG A 88 -6.06 -4.10 7.04
CA ARG A 88 -4.66 -3.67 7.21
C ARG A 88 -4.01 -3.31 5.87
N PHE A 89 -4.26 -4.09 4.82
CA PHE A 89 -3.78 -3.80 3.47
C PHE A 89 -4.20 -2.40 3.03
N GLN A 90 -5.50 -2.09 3.16
CA GLN A 90 -6.05 -0.80 2.76
C GLN A 90 -5.49 0.35 3.60
N LEU A 91 -5.49 0.21 4.93
CA LEU A 91 -4.98 1.25 5.84
C LEU A 91 -3.52 1.59 5.53
N LYS A 92 -2.65 0.58 5.52
CA LYS A 92 -1.21 0.80 5.32
C LYS A 92 -0.90 1.24 3.91
N GLY A 93 -1.52 0.60 2.91
CA GLY A 93 -1.30 0.95 1.52
C GLY A 93 -1.74 2.37 1.20
N ALA A 94 -2.93 2.79 1.66
CA ALA A 94 -3.41 4.15 1.51
C ALA A 94 -2.50 5.17 2.18
N ARG A 95 -2.07 4.89 3.42
CA ARG A 95 -1.10 5.74 4.14
C ARG A 95 0.22 5.88 3.37
N CYS A 96 0.72 4.78 2.80
CA CYS A 96 1.94 4.79 1.99
C CYS A 96 1.77 5.57 0.68
N ILE A 97 0.59 5.52 0.04
CA ILE A 97 0.27 6.32 -1.14
C ILE A 97 0.32 7.81 -0.81
N LEU A 98 -0.23 8.22 0.34
CA LEU A 98 -0.16 9.61 0.81
C LEU A 98 1.24 10.03 1.30
N ASN A 99 2.17 9.09 1.44
CA ASN A 99 3.50 9.34 1.97
C ASN A 99 3.50 10.01 3.36
N ILE A 100 2.56 9.62 4.22
CA ILE A 100 2.46 10.14 5.59
C ILE A 100 2.86 9.08 6.62
N SER A 101 3.33 9.51 7.79
CA SER A 101 3.65 8.61 8.90
C SER A 101 2.39 8.12 9.62
N GLN A 102 2.53 7.08 10.44
CA GLN A 102 1.44 6.64 11.33
C GLN A 102 1.03 7.76 12.32
N ALA A 103 1.98 8.61 12.73
CA ALA A 103 1.72 9.74 13.61
C ALA A 103 0.90 10.84 12.91
N ASP A 104 1.21 11.12 11.64
CA ASP A 104 0.48 12.10 10.84
C ASP A 104 -0.96 11.67 10.58
N LEU A 105 -1.15 10.39 10.23
CA LEU A 105 -2.49 9.82 10.05
C LEU A 105 -3.29 9.86 11.37
N ALA A 106 -2.66 9.49 12.48
CA ALA A 106 -3.28 9.53 13.79
C ALA A 106 -3.71 10.96 14.19
N LYS A 107 -2.85 11.95 13.93
CA LYS A 107 -3.14 13.36 14.15
C LYS A 107 -4.30 13.85 13.27
N ALA A 108 -4.32 13.48 11.99
CA ALA A 108 -5.37 13.90 11.05
C ALA A 108 -6.76 13.37 11.44
N LEU A 109 -6.82 12.18 12.03
CA LEU A 109 -8.07 11.50 12.41
C LEU A 109 -8.45 11.67 13.89
N ASN A 110 -7.64 12.42 14.64
CA ASN A 110 -7.76 12.57 16.09
C ASN A 110 -7.88 11.23 16.84
N ILE A 111 -6.93 10.32 16.58
CA ILE A 111 -6.81 9.01 17.23
C ILE A 111 -5.41 8.82 17.81
N ASN A 112 -5.28 7.91 18.77
CA ASN A 112 -3.98 7.61 19.34
C ASN A 112 -3.10 6.86 18.31
N ARG A 113 -1.85 7.30 18.14
CA ARG A 113 -0.85 6.67 17.27
C ARG A 113 -0.70 5.17 17.52
N SER A 114 -0.79 4.74 18.77
CA SER A 114 -0.69 3.31 19.14
C SER A 114 -1.75 2.43 18.45
N VAL A 115 -2.95 2.97 18.21
CA VAL A 115 -4.02 2.24 17.51
C VAL A 115 -3.64 1.99 16.05
N ILE A 116 -3.04 2.98 15.38
CA ILE A 116 -2.57 2.82 14.00
C ILE A 116 -1.35 1.87 13.94
N ILE A 117 -0.44 1.97 14.90
CA ILE A 117 0.69 1.04 15.02
C ILE A 117 0.17 -0.40 15.14
N GLU A 118 -0.80 -0.62 16.02
CA GLU A 118 -1.34 -1.95 16.26
C GLU A 118 -2.10 -2.49 15.03
N ALA A 119 -2.93 -1.66 14.41
CA ALA A 119 -3.65 -2.01 13.20
C ALA A 119 -2.73 -2.44 12.06
N GLU A 120 -1.55 -1.83 11.90
CA GLU A 120 -0.61 -2.17 10.83
C GLU A 120 0.23 -3.45 11.07
N LYS A 121 0.17 -4.04 12.27
CA LYS A 121 0.80 -5.33 12.60
C LYS A 121 -0.03 -6.54 12.17
N TYR A 122 -1.33 -6.36 11.93
CA TYR A 122 -2.18 -7.46 11.50
C TYR A 122 -1.84 -7.96 10.09
N GLN A 123 -2.38 -9.13 9.74
CA GLN A 123 -2.32 -9.68 8.39
C GLN A 123 -3.05 -8.77 7.39
N ASN A 124 -2.64 -8.79 6.13
CA ASN A 124 -3.15 -7.89 5.09
C ASN A 124 -4.68 -8.00 4.89
N GLU A 125 -5.19 -9.22 5.00
CA GLU A 125 -6.60 -9.57 4.90
C GLU A 125 -7.42 -9.28 6.17
N GLN A 126 -6.77 -9.02 7.30
CA GLN A 126 -7.44 -8.79 8.57
C GLN A 126 -8.24 -7.48 8.51
N ARG A 127 -9.53 -7.57 8.81
CA ARG A 127 -10.41 -6.42 9.07
C ARG A 127 -10.09 -5.79 10.43
N LEU A 128 -10.11 -4.47 10.48
CA LEU A 128 -9.59 -3.70 11.62
C LEU A 128 -10.72 -3.26 12.56
N THR A 129 -11.00 -4.04 13.59
CA THR A 129 -12.08 -3.74 14.55
C THR A 129 -11.72 -2.70 15.62
N LEU A 130 -10.46 -2.24 15.66
CA LEU A 130 -9.91 -1.39 16.73
C LEU A 130 -10.47 0.05 16.75
N PHE A 131 -11.05 0.52 15.65
CA PHE A 131 -11.46 1.92 15.49
C PHE A 131 -12.91 2.18 15.92
N GLY A 132 -13.78 1.16 15.83
CA GLY A 132 -15.22 1.33 15.88
C GLY A 132 -15.79 1.93 14.58
N GLN A 133 -17.06 1.60 14.29
CA GLN A 133 -17.70 1.88 13.00
C GLN A 133 -17.63 3.36 12.57
N GLN A 134 -17.90 4.30 13.48
CA GLN A 134 -17.87 5.73 13.16
C GLN A 134 -16.49 6.19 12.71
N LYS A 135 -15.44 5.76 13.40
CA LYS A 135 -14.07 6.17 13.09
C LYS A 135 -13.56 5.51 11.80
N GLU A 136 -14.00 4.29 11.50
CA GLU A 136 -13.74 3.67 10.19
C GLU A 136 -14.30 4.51 9.04
N LEU A 137 -15.54 5.01 9.16
CA LEU A 137 -16.11 5.89 8.13
C LEU A 137 -15.29 7.17 7.95
N GLU A 138 -14.80 7.76 9.05
CA GLU A 138 -13.91 8.93 8.99
C GLU A 138 -12.58 8.60 8.29
N ILE A 139 -12.00 7.42 8.54
CA ILE A 139 -10.78 6.96 7.86
C ILE A 139 -11.02 6.81 6.35
N ILE A 140 -12.13 6.17 5.96
CA ILE A 140 -12.51 5.99 4.55
C ILE A 140 -12.68 7.35 3.89
N GLN A 141 -13.40 8.26 4.53
CA GLN A 141 -13.64 9.61 4.00
C GLN A 141 -12.33 10.39 3.86
N PHE A 142 -11.45 10.34 4.86
CA PHE A 142 -10.14 10.98 4.80
C PHE A 142 -9.32 10.52 3.60
N PHE A 143 -9.30 9.21 3.31
CA PHE A 143 -8.58 8.69 2.15
C PHE A 143 -9.24 9.09 0.82
N ASN A 144 -10.58 9.07 0.76
CA ASN A 144 -11.33 9.49 -0.41
C ASN A 144 -11.08 10.98 -0.75
N ASP A 145 -11.11 11.85 0.26
CA ASP A 145 -10.80 13.29 0.13
C ASP A 145 -9.36 13.52 -0.36
N ASN A 146 -8.47 12.57 -0.08
CA ASN A 146 -7.08 12.58 -0.55
C ASN A 146 -6.86 11.77 -1.84
N ASN A 147 -7.91 11.52 -2.62
CA ASN A 147 -7.90 10.83 -3.92
C ASN A 147 -7.50 9.35 -3.89
N ILE A 148 -7.73 8.67 -2.77
CA ILE A 148 -7.54 7.22 -2.61
C ILE A 148 -8.90 6.57 -2.42
N VAL A 149 -9.26 5.69 -3.34
CA VAL A 149 -10.52 4.94 -3.30
C VAL A 149 -10.25 3.52 -2.82
N LEU A 150 -10.92 3.16 -1.72
CA LEU A 150 -10.95 1.82 -1.16
C LEU A 150 -12.09 1.04 -1.84
N TYR A 151 -11.83 0.44 -3.01
CA TYR A 151 -12.90 -0.12 -3.86
C TYR A 151 -13.43 -1.47 -3.36
N ASP A 152 -12.54 -2.37 -2.95
CA ASP A 152 -12.85 -3.61 -2.27
C ASP A 152 -11.86 -3.81 -1.12
N HIS A 153 -12.12 -4.77 -0.23
CA HIS A 153 -11.34 -4.98 1.00
C HIS A 153 -9.85 -5.24 0.77
N LEU A 154 -9.41 -5.54 -0.45
CA LEU A 154 -8.03 -5.89 -0.79
C LEU A 154 -7.51 -5.14 -2.02
N SER A 155 -8.13 -4.00 -2.36
CA SER A 155 -7.75 -3.18 -3.50
C SER A 155 -7.69 -1.71 -3.13
N LEU A 156 -6.68 -1.05 -3.67
CA LEU A 156 -6.47 0.39 -3.56
C LEU A 156 -6.40 0.99 -4.96
N PHE A 157 -7.16 2.06 -5.19
CA PHE A 157 -7.06 2.89 -6.38
C PHE A 157 -6.66 4.30 -5.97
N PHE A 158 -5.78 4.93 -6.73
CA PHE A 158 -5.32 6.29 -6.44
C PHE A 158 -5.28 7.12 -7.71
N ARG A 159 -5.86 8.32 -7.67
CA ARG A 159 -5.85 9.22 -8.82
C ARG A 159 -4.59 10.07 -8.81
N LYS A 160 -4.03 10.37 -9.98
CA LYS A 160 -2.94 11.34 -10.11
C LYS A 160 -3.45 12.66 -9.51
N ARG A 161 -2.71 13.25 -8.58
CA ARG A 161 -2.94 14.65 -8.19
C ARG A 161 -2.78 15.47 -9.47
N VAL A 162 -3.86 16.09 -9.93
CA VAL A 162 -3.75 17.18 -10.89
C VAL A 162 -3.16 18.32 -10.07
N ASP A 163 -1.93 18.71 -10.38
CA ASP A 163 -1.31 19.88 -9.75
C ASP A 163 -2.30 21.05 -9.92
N LYS A 164 -2.77 21.61 -8.80
CA LYS A 164 -3.55 22.85 -8.80
C LYS A 164 -2.61 24.03 -8.93
#